data_AF-A0A2A4IV99-F1
#
_entry.id   AF-A0A2A4IV99-F1
#
_cell.length_a   1.000
_cell.length_b   1.000
_cell.length_c   1.000
_cell.angle_alpha   90.00
_cell.angle_beta   90.00
_cell.angle_gamma   90.00
#
_symmetry.space_group_name_H-M   'P 1'
#
loop_
_entity.id
_entity.type
_entity.pdbx_description
1 polymer ?
#
loop_
_entity_poly.entity_id
_entity_poly.type
_entity_poly.pdbx_seq_one_letter_code
_entity_poly.pdbx_strand_id
1 'polypeptide(L)'
;METLNRQAAIQEEIEKQLTNFKKDGKDRKTVEYMEKRIDALDQYWKEFRKNHDVLQNVLASDHDYFTANNLERTRDFYNKTRTLYQTTLAELAKSSSWTQQGGTGPHSGTSGEAKHEQGASTHLGTTGNNTKIDEMLRKQSSNFRAFLRTLESIDVEELKEKWEYEDALISIKARWKIVDNLHWELDGQLMGSNTEYEETFTQYERKYNDIKKAINNKLWSVAHREKSTPQLLHLAPTQAALQQVQARQKQGKCTWPSKKNGTKYY
;
A
#
# COMPACT_ATOMS: atom_id res chain seq x y z
N MET A 1 36.26 -22.43 -1.37
CA MET A 1 35.15 -22.80 -0.45
C MET A 1 34.17 -21.64 -0.26
N GLU A 2 34.62 -20.43 0.11
CA GLU A 2 33.74 -19.27 0.30
C GLU A 2 32.87 -18.91 -0.93
N THR A 3 33.45 -18.90 -2.14
CA THR A 3 32.71 -18.64 -3.39
C THR A 3 31.64 -19.70 -3.69
N LEU A 4 31.88 -20.97 -3.32
CA LEU A 4 30.93 -22.07 -3.48
C LEU A 4 29.74 -21.91 -2.53
N ASN A 5 30.01 -21.56 -1.27
CA ASN A 5 28.97 -21.30 -0.27
C ASN A 5 28.12 -20.08 -0.66
N ARG A 6 28.76 -19.01 -1.15
CA ARG A 6 28.08 -17.83 -1.67
C ARG A 6 27.21 -18.17 -2.89
N GLN A 7 27.69 -19.06 -3.75
CA GLN A 7 26.95 -19.51 -4.92
C GLN A 7 25.68 -20.29 -4.55
N ALA A 8 25.78 -21.19 -3.57
CA ALA A 8 24.63 -21.93 -3.03
C ALA A 8 23.60 -20.98 -2.39
N ALA A 9 24.06 -19.96 -1.63
CA ALA A 9 23.17 -18.97 -1.03
C ALA A 9 22.42 -18.14 -2.07
N ILE A 10 23.10 -17.68 -3.13
CA ILE A 10 22.44 -16.91 -4.21
C ILE A 10 21.43 -17.78 -4.96
N GLN A 11 21.75 -19.06 -5.18
CA GLN A 11 20.82 -20.01 -5.80
C GLN A 11 19.54 -20.17 -4.97
N GLU A 12 19.68 -20.37 -3.66
CA GLU A 12 18.53 -20.48 -2.75
C GLU A 12 17.68 -19.20 -2.76
N GLU A 13 18.31 -18.03 -2.84
CA GLU A 13 17.62 -16.75 -2.86
C GLU A 13 16.82 -16.55 -4.17
N ILE A 14 17.41 -16.89 -5.31
CA ILE A 14 16.71 -16.90 -6.62
C ILE A 14 15.50 -17.84 -6.57
N GLU A 15 15.61 -19.01 -5.92
CA GLU A 15 14.50 -19.95 -5.76
C GLU A 15 13.42 -19.41 -4.77
N LYS A 16 13.82 -18.72 -3.70
CA LYS A 16 12.92 -18.10 -2.71
C LYS A 16 12.09 -16.95 -3.28
N GLN A 17 12.66 -16.16 -4.19
CA GLN A 17 11.97 -15.03 -4.84
C GLN A 17 10.60 -15.45 -5.42
N LEU A 18 10.54 -16.63 -6.07
CA LEU A 18 9.30 -17.17 -6.62
C LEU A 18 8.30 -17.57 -5.53
N THR A 19 8.78 -18.18 -4.45
CA THR A 19 7.93 -18.63 -3.32
C THR A 19 7.33 -17.44 -2.58
N ASN A 20 8.14 -16.40 -2.35
CA ASN A 20 7.68 -15.17 -1.69
C ASN A 20 6.65 -14.44 -2.55
N PHE A 21 6.90 -14.29 -3.85
CA PHE A 21 5.96 -13.65 -4.78
C PHE A 21 4.58 -14.35 -4.84
N LYS A 22 4.56 -15.68 -4.71
CA LYS A 22 3.29 -16.43 -4.68
C LYS A 22 2.49 -16.20 -3.39
N LYS A 23 3.18 -15.95 -2.27
CA LYS A 23 2.57 -15.63 -0.97
C LYS A 23 2.11 -14.17 -0.89
N ASP A 24 2.72 -13.29 -1.68
CA ASP A 24 2.37 -11.87 -1.71
C ASP A 24 0.95 -11.63 -2.20
N GLY A 25 0.17 -10.88 -1.42
CA GLY A 25 -1.20 -10.50 -1.74
C GLY A 25 -1.28 -9.59 -2.97
N LYS A 26 -2.41 -9.65 -3.71
CA LYS A 26 -2.61 -8.89 -4.95
C LYS A 26 -2.39 -7.38 -4.79
N ASP A 27 -2.79 -6.82 -3.66
CA ASP A 27 -2.63 -5.38 -3.35
C ASP A 27 -1.17 -4.90 -3.39
N ARG A 28 -0.20 -5.78 -3.13
CA ARG A 28 1.23 -5.44 -3.14
C ARG A 28 1.82 -5.42 -4.54
N LYS A 29 1.17 -6.10 -5.50
CA LYS A 29 1.65 -6.27 -6.87
C LYS A 29 1.38 -5.01 -7.69
N THR A 30 2.09 -3.94 -7.37
CA THR A 30 2.07 -2.68 -8.12
C THR A 30 3.17 -2.69 -9.18
N VAL A 31 3.11 -1.75 -10.14
CA VAL A 31 4.14 -1.58 -11.18
C VAL A 31 5.52 -1.37 -10.55
N GLU A 32 5.63 -0.40 -9.63
CA GLU A 32 6.89 -0.09 -8.92
C GLU A 32 7.44 -1.30 -8.15
N TYR A 33 6.56 -2.08 -7.52
CA TYR A 33 6.95 -3.29 -6.80
C TYR A 33 7.45 -4.39 -7.76
N MET A 34 6.81 -4.57 -8.92
CA MET A 34 7.28 -5.51 -9.95
C MET A 34 8.63 -5.10 -10.54
N GLU A 35 8.84 -3.82 -10.82
CA GLU A 35 10.12 -3.30 -11.32
C GLU A 35 11.25 -3.58 -10.33
N LYS A 36 11.06 -3.24 -9.05
CA LYS A 36 12.06 -3.51 -8.00
C LYS A 36 12.35 -5.00 -7.83
N ARG A 37 11.35 -5.87 -7.97
CA ARG A 37 11.54 -7.34 -7.90
C ARG A 37 12.30 -7.90 -9.10
N ILE A 38 12.11 -7.32 -10.29
CA ILE A 38 12.91 -7.67 -11.47
C ILE A 38 14.36 -7.22 -11.27
N ASP A 39 14.58 -6.00 -10.79
CA ASP A 39 15.93 -5.46 -10.56
C ASP A 39 16.69 -6.30 -9.53
N ALA A 40 16.07 -6.65 -8.41
CA ALA A 40 16.68 -7.51 -7.40
C ALA A 40 17.04 -8.89 -7.97
N LEU A 41 16.11 -9.52 -8.71
CA LEU A 41 16.34 -10.80 -9.37
C LEU A 41 17.50 -10.74 -10.39
N ASP A 42 17.58 -9.65 -11.17
CA ASP A 42 18.65 -9.42 -12.14
C ASP A 42 20.02 -9.20 -11.44
N GLN A 43 20.03 -8.57 -10.26
CA GLN A 43 21.24 -8.45 -9.43
C GLN A 43 21.73 -9.81 -8.91
N TYR A 44 20.84 -10.62 -8.33
CA TYR A 44 21.17 -11.99 -7.89
C TYR A 44 21.75 -12.82 -9.04
N TRP A 45 21.10 -12.77 -10.21
CA TRP A 45 21.58 -13.52 -11.38
C TRP A 45 22.93 -13.02 -11.91
N LYS A 46 23.16 -11.70 -11.89
CA LYS A 46 24.45 -11.11 -12.28
C LYS A 46 25.57 -11.57 -11.35
N GLU A 47 25.34 -11.58 -10.05
CA GLU A 47 26.32 -12.05 -9.07
C GLU A 47 26.57 -13.56 -9.20
N PHE A 48 25.51 -14.35 -9.38
CA PHE A 48 25.60 -15.80 -9.59
C PHE A 48 26.49 -16.15 -10.79
N ARG A 49 26.30 -15.46 -11.93
CA ARG A 49 27.12 -15.67 -13.13
C ARG A 49 28.58 -15.29 -12.90
N LYS A 50 28.83 -14.13 -12.29
CA LYS A 50 30.20 -13.72 -11.95
C LYS A 50 30.90 -14.76 -11.07
N ASN A 51 30.20 -15.30 -10.07
CA ASN A 51 30.73 -16.35 -9.22
C ASN A 51 30.94 -17.66 -9.99
N HIS A 52 30.05 -17.99 -10.92
CA HIS A 52 30.18 -19.18 -11.77
C HIS A 52 31.45 -19.10 -12.62
N ASP A 53 31.73 -17.96 -13.24
CA ASP A 53 32.94 -17.73 -14.04
C ASP A 53 34.21 -17.90 -13.19
N VAL A 54 34.20 -17.44 -11.94
CA VAL A 54 35.32 -17.67 -11.01
C VAL A 54 35.46 -19.16 -10.69
N LEU A 55 34.34 -19.85 -10.41
CA LEU A 55 34.35 -21.28 -10.07
C LEU A 55 34.84 -22.16 -11.23
N GLN A 56 34.56 -21.80 -12.49
CA GLN A 56 35.09 -22.49 -13.67
C GLN A 56 36.63 -22.50 -13.72
N ASN A 57 37.28 -21.49 -13.13
CA ASN A 57 38.74 -21.38 -13.11
C ASN A 57 39.38 -22.02 -11.88
N VAL A 58 38.59 -22.36 -10.85
CA VAL A 58 39.08 -22.82 -9.54
C VAL A 58 38.74 -24.27 -9.26
N LEU A 59 37.61 -24.76 -9.77
CA LEU A 59 37.12 -26.12 -9.54
C LEU A 59 37.45 -27.03 -10.72
N ALA A 60 37.66 -28.32 -10.42
CA ALA A 60 37.76 -29.34 -11.45
C ALA A 60 36.41 -29.51 -12.18
N SER A 61 36.46 -29.89 -13.46
CA SER A 61 35.27 -30.03 -14.31
C SER A 61 34.31 -31.14 -13.88
N ASP A 62 34.79 -32.10 -13.09
CA ASP A 62 34.03 -33.21 -12.51
C ASP A 62 33.47 -32.91 -11.12
N HIS A 63 33.71 -31.70 -10.58
CA HIS A 63 33.19 -31.30 -9.28
C HIS A 63 31.66 -31.29 -9.26
N ASP A 64 31.06 -31.72 -8.14
CA ASP A 64 29.61 -31.87 -7.92
C ASP A 64 28.77 -30.67 -8.40
N TYR A 65 29.32 -29.46 -8.22
CA TYR A 65 28.70 -28.23 -8.69
C TYR A 65 28.38 -28.22 -10.19
N PHE A 66 29.30 -28.72 -11.03
CA PHE A 66 29.12 -28.76 -12.48
C PHE A 66 28.34 -29.99 -12.93
N THR A 67 28.58 -31.15 -12.30
CA THR A 67 27.86 -32.40 -12.62
C THR A 67 26.38 -32.32 -12.25
N ALA A 68 26.02 -31.56 -11.21
CA ALA A 68 24.64 -31.27 -10.85
C ALA A 68 23.97 -30.18 -11.73
N ASN A 69 24.65 -29.70 -12.77
CA ASN A 69 24.15 -28.73 -13.74
C ASN A 69 23.55 -27.46 -13.10
N ASN A 70 24.19 -26.96 -12.03
CA ASN A 70 23.65 -25.88 -11.19
C ASN A 70 23.44 -24.58 -11.96
N LEU A 71 24.29 -24.29 -12.97
CA LEU A 71 24.13 -23.08 -13.80
C LEU A 71 22.82 -23.12 -14.58
N GLU A 72 22.61 -24.16 -15.38
CA GLU A 72 21.39 -24.39 -16.16
C GLU A 72 20.15 -24.37 -15.28
N ARG A 73 20.15 -25.12 -14.17
CA ARG A 73 19.00 -25.18 -13.27
C ARG A 73 18.66 -23.81 -12.68
N THR A 74 19.67 -23.07 -12.21
CA THR A 74 19.46 -21.73 -11.63
C THR A 74 19.01 -20.74 -12.70
N ARG A 75 19.55 -20.84 -13.93
CA ARG A 75 19.13 -20.05 -15.09
C ARG A 75 17.66 -20.26 -15.42
N ASP A 76 17.19 -21.50 -15.40
CA ASP A 76 15.81 -21.84 -15.69
C ASP A 76 14.86 -21.26 -14.62
N PHE A 77 15.24 -21.33 -13.35
CA PHE A 77 14.51 -20.68 -12.26
C PHE A 77 14.48 -19.16 -12.40
N TYR A 78 15.62 -18.55 -12.70
CA TYR A 78 15.73 -17.11 -12.97
C TYR A 78 14.80 -16.70 -14.11
N ASN A 79 14.89 -17.35 -15.27
CA ASN A 79 14.09 -17.04 -16.44
C ASN A 79 12.59 -17.18 -16.14
N LYS A 80 12.20 -18.30 -15.51
CA LYS A 80 10.81 -18.55 -15.12
C LYS A 80 10.25 -17.46 -14.20
N THR A 81 11.03 -17.06 -13.20
CA THR A 81 10.62 -16.03 -12.23
C THR A 81 10.55 -14.66 -12.89
N ARG A 82 11.53 -14.33 -13.73
CA ARG A 82 11.57 -13.06 -14.47
C ARG A 82 10.42 -12.93 -15.46
N THR A 83 10.13 -13.98 -16.22
CA THR A 83 8.95 -14.02 -17.12
C THR A 83 7.67 -13.77 -16.33
N LEU A 84 7.51 -14.42 -15.16
CA LEU A 84 6.33 -14.22 -14.31
C LEU A 84 6.16 -12.76 -13.86
N TYR A 85 7.25 -12.11 -13.43
CA TYR A 85 7.21 -10.70 -13.03
C TYR A 85 6.88 -9.78 -14.21
N GLN A 86 7.48 -10.03 -15.38
CA GLN A 86 7.21 -9.26 -16.60
C GLN A 86 5.76 -9.44 -17.10
N THR A 87 5.22 -10.66 -17.05
CA THR A 87 3.81 -10.91 -17.38
C THR A 87 2.89 -10.16 -16.41
N THR A 88 3.18 -10.20 -15.12
CA THR A 88 2.40 -9.47 -14.10
C THR A 88 2.46 -7.96 -14.33
N LEU A 89 3.65 -7.41 -14.63
CA LEU A 89 3.84 -6.00 -14.96
C LEU A 89 3.03 -5.60 -16.21
N ALA A 90 3.04 -6.45 -17.25
CA ALA A 90 2.27 -6.21 -18.48
C ALA A 90 0.75 -6.26 -18.24
N GLU A 91 0.28 -7.16 -17.37
CA GLU A 91 -1.13 -7.23 -16.95
C GLU A 91 -1.55 -5.97 -16.19
N LEU A 92 -0.71 -5.49 -15.26
CA LEU A 92 -0.95 -4.25 -14.51
C LEU A 92 -1.01 -3.03 -15.44
N ALA A 93 -0.11 -2.95 -16.41
CA ALA A 93 -0.11 -1.87 -17.40
C ALA A 93 -1.39 -1.88 -18.27
N LYS A 94 -1.87 -3.07 -18.66
CA LYS A 94 -3.14 -3.22 -19.39
C LYS A 94 -4.34 -2.83 -18.54
N SER A 95 -4.36 -3.18 -17.26
CA SER A 95 -5.45 -2.79 -16.34
C SER A 95 -5.49 -1.29 -16.08
N SER A 96 -4.33 -0.60 -16.08
CA SER A 96 -4.26 0.86 -15.94
C SER A 96 -4.82 1.61 -17.16
N SER A 97 -4.84 0.99 -18.35
CA SER A 97 -5.29 1.63 -19.59
C SER A 97 -6.82 1.79 -19.70
N TRP A 98 -7.61 1.10 -18.86
CA TRP A 98 -9.09 1.13 -18.92
C TRP A 98 -9.73 2.16 -17.98
N THR A 99 -8.94 2.93 -17.22
CA THR A 99 -9.46 3.83 -16.16
C THR A 99 -9.14 5.31 -16.36
N GLN A 100 -8.68 5.74 -17.55
CA GLN A 100 -8.49 7.17 -17.86
C GLN A 100 -9.41 7.64 -18.99
N GLN A 101 -10.68 7.86 -18.66
CA GLN A 101 -11.46 8.98 -19.19
C GLN A 101 -12.18 9.65 -18.02
N GLY A 102 -11.74 10.88 -17.70
CA GLY A 102 -12.45 11.80 -16.81
C GLY A 102 -11.58 12.38 -15.70
N GLY A 103 -11.11 13.62 -15.88
CA GLY A 103 -10.64 14.45 -14.76
C GLY A 103 -9.41 15.32 -15.04
N THR A 104 -9.59 16.37 -15.84
CA THR A 104 -8.67 17.50 -16.00
C THR A 104 -8.64 18.40 -14.76
N GLY A 105 -7.47 18.91 -14.37
CA GLY A 105 -7.34 20.01 -13.40
C GLY A 105 -5.88 20.32 -13.02
N PRO A 106 -5.32 21.51 -13.37
CA PRO A 106 -3.89 21.82 -13.23
C PRO A 106 -3.57 22.84 -12.12
N HIS A 107 -2.48 22.65 -11.37
CA HIS A 107 -1.77 23.66 -10.57
C HIS A 107 -0.30 23.19 -10.44
N SER A 108 0.72 23.78 -11.07
CA SER A 108 1.33 25.13 -10.98
C SER A 108 2.30 25.32 -9.80
N GLY A 109 3.59 25.54 -10.13
CA GLY A 109 4.65 26.20 -9.34
C GLY A 109 5.24 25.42 -8.16
N THR A 110 6.51 25.50 -7.76
CA THR A 110 7.61 26.43 -8.09
C THR A 110 8.93 25.83 -7.59
N SER A 111 10.01 26.22 -8.28
CA SER A 111 11.44 25.97 -8.04
C SER A 111 11.96 26.41 -6.66
N GLY A 112 13.08 25.81 -6.23
CA GLY A 112 13.86 26.21 -5.06
C GLY A 112 15.19 25.47 -5.00
N GLU A 113 16.23 26.08 -5.58
CA GLU A 113 17.62 25.66 -5.62
C GLU A 113 18.41 26.34 -4.49
N ALA A 114 19.26 25.60 -3.75
CA ALA A 114 20.47 26.15 -3.12
C ALA A 114 21.46 25.05 -2.65
N LYS A 115 22.71 25.26 -3.04
CA LYS A 115 23.99 24.59 -2.65
C LYS A 115 24.26 24.82 -1.14
N HIS A 116 25.11 24.11 -0.41
CA HIS A 116 26.56 23.87 -0.59
C HIS A 116 27.05 23.11 0.67
N GLU A 117 27.99 22.16 0.55
CA GLU A 117 29.23 22.14 1.35
C GLU A 117 30.13 20.96 0.97
N GLN A 118 31.40 21.31 0.74
CA GLN A 118 32.53 20.40 0.52
C GLN A 118 33.12 19.98 1.87
N GLY A 119 33.50 18.71 1.97
CA GLY A 119 34.38 18.20 3.03
C GLY A 119 35.04 16.91 2.56
N ALA A 120 36.31 17.01 2.18
CA ALA A 120 37.13 15.89 1.72
C ALA A 120 37.45 14.91 2.87
N SER A 121 37.40 13.61 2.61
CA SER A 121 38.25 12.63 3.30
C SER A 121 38.42 11.38 2.46
N THR A 122 39.67 11.16 2.05
CA THR A 122 40.17 9.94 1.43
C THR A 122 40.40 8.91 2.52
N HIS A 123 39.63 7.82 2.56
CA HIS A 123 40.08 6.61 3.26
C HIS A 123 39.54 5.34 2.59
N LEU A 124 40.44 4.37 2.52
CA LEU A 124 40.34 3.09 1.82
C LEU A 124 39.06 2.30 2.15
N GLY A 125 38.49 1.72 1.10
CA GLY A 125 37.24 0.98 1.11
C GLY A 125 37.27 -0.32 1.90
N THR A 126 36.05 -0.80 2.17
CA THR A 126 35.62 -2.06 2.82
C THR A 126 35.07 -1.94 4.25
N THR A 127 35.02 -0.74 4.86
CA THR A 127 34.34 -0.54 6.17
C THR A 127 32.96 0.16 6.05
N GLY A 128 32.73 0.94 4.98
CA GLY A 128 31.56 1.84 4.88
C GLY A 128 30.19 1.17 4.64
N ASN A 129 30.17 -0.05 4.10
CA ASN A 129 28.92 -0.74 3.79
C ASN A 129 28.21 -1.21 5.07
N ASN A 130 28.97 -1.76 6.02
CA ASN A 130 28.42 -2.19 7.31
C ASN A 130 27.85 -0.99 8.08
N THR A 131 28.56 0.15 8.12
CA THR A 131 28.06 1.36 8.81
C THR A 131 26.79 1.94 8.20
N LYS A 132 26.63 1.88 6.87
CA LYS A 132 25.42 2.35 6.18
C LYS A 132 24.24 1.42 6.46
N ILE A 133 24.48 0.10 6.41
CA ILE A 133 23.47 -0.91 6.74
C ILE A 133 23.03 -0.75 8.20
N ASP A 134 23.97 -0.58 9.13
CA ASP A 134 23.68 -0.36 10.55
C ASP A 134 22.84 0.92 10.77
N GLU A 135 23.14 2.00 10.05
CA GLU A 135 22.34 3.22 10.08
C GLU A 135 20.91 2.99 9.58
N MET A 136 20.76 2.26 8.47
CA MET A 136 19.45 1.91 7.92
C MET A 136 18.66 0.98 8.86
N LEU A 137 19.30 0.02 9.52
CA LEU A 137 18.70 -0.85 10.54
C LEU A 137 18.23 -0.06 11.76
N ARG A 138 19.03 0.91 12.22
CA ARG A 138 18.65 1.82 13.31
C ARG A 138 17.47 2.71 12.91
N LYS A 139 17.46 3.19 11.67
CA LYS A 139 16.34 3.97 11.11
C LYS A 139 15.08 3.11 11.04
N GLN A 140 15.17 1.87 10.58
CA GLN A 140 14.02 0.96 10.54
C GLN A 140 13.50 0.65 11.94
N SER A 141 14.37 0.44 12.92
CA SER A 141 13.97 0.27 14.33
C SER A 141 13.14 1.45 14.82
N SER A 142 13.50 2.67 14.41
CA SER A 142 12.75 3.89 14.74
C SER A 142 11.40 3.93 13.99
N ASN A 143 11.38 3.53 12.71
CA ASN A 143 10.15 3.42 11.92
C ASN A 143 9.17 2.41 12.54
N PHE A 144 9.64 1.25 12.99
CA PHE A 144 8.81 0.25 13.66
C PHE A 144 8.19 0.80 14.94
N ARG A 145 8.96 1.51 15.77
CA ARG A 145 8.43 2.15 16.99
C ARG A 145 7.37 3.21 16.66
N ALA A 146 7.62 4.04 15.64
CA ALA A 146 6.66 5.04 15.21
C ALA A 146 5.37 4.39 14.67
N PHE A 147 5.51 3.32 13.88
CA PHE A 147 4.38 2.55 13.36
C PHE A 147 3.58 1.90 14.49
N LEU A 148 4.25 1.28 15.48
CA LEU A 148 3.59 0.65 16.62
C LEU A 148 2.77 1.67 17.42
N ARG A 149 3.31 2.87 17.68
CA ARG A 149 2.57 3.94 18.35
C ARG A 149 1.31 4.32 17.58
N THR A 150 1.37 4.37 16.25
CA THR A 150 0.18 4.60 15.43
C THR A 150 -0.83 3.47 15.56
N LEU A 151 -0.38 2.21 15.58
CA LEU A 151 -1.28 1.08 15.79
C LEU A 151 -1.96 1.12 17.17
N GLU A 152 -1.19 1.39 18.22
CA GLU A 152 -1.68 1.49 19.59
C GLU A 152 -2.63 2.67 19.81
N SER A 153 -2.50 3.73 19.00
CA SER A 153 -3.41 4.88 19.04
C SER A 153 -4.78 4.63 18.41
N ILE A 154 -4.94 3.53 17.66
CA ILE A 154 -6.18 3.21 16.95
C ILE A 154 -6.92 2.12 17.71
N ASP A 155 -7.98 2.50 18.40
CA ASP A 155 -8.96 1.55 18.92
C ASP A 155 -10.10 1.37 17.90
N VAL A 156 -10.05 0.27 17.15
CA VAL A 156 -11.01 -0.07 16.10
C VAL A 156 -12.45 -0.21 16.63
N GLU A 157 -12.63 -0.52 17.93
CA GLU A 157 -13.94 -0.67 18.54
C GLU A 157 -14.55 0.68 18.97
N GLU A 158 -13.73 1.71 19.17
CA GLU A 158 -14.20 3.05 19.55
C GLU A 158 -14.61 3.90 18.35
N LEU A 159 -14.08 3.60 17.14
CA LEU A 159 -14.44 4.29 15.90
C LEU A 159 -15.93 4.05 15.56
N LYS A 160 -16.65 5.10 15.17
CA LYS A 160 -18.10 5.06 14.94
C LYS A 160 -18.50 5.48 13.54
N GLU A 161 -17.82 6.49 13.01
CA GLU A 161 -18.16 7.13 11.75
C GLU A 161 -17.24 6.66 10.63
N LYS A 162 -17.80 6.61 9.41
CA LYS A 162 -17.09 6.13 8.22
C LYS A 162 -15.73 6.81 8.01
N TRP A 163 -15.69 8.14 8.21
CA TRP A 163 -14.48 8.92 8.00
C TRP A 163 -13.37 8.59 9.01
N GLU A 164 -13.71 8.20 10.26
CA GLU A 164 -12.73 7.84 11.29
C GLU A 164 -11.98 6.57 10.91
N TYR A 165 -12.71 5.57 10.39
CA TYR A 165 -12.13 4.35 9.84
C TYR A 165 -11.25 4.63 8.61
N GLU A 166 -11.69 5.54 7.73
CA GLU A 166 -10.91 5.93 6.54
C GLU A 166 -9.63 6.67 6.94
N ASP A 167 -9.69 7.58 7.90
CA ASP A 167 -8.54 8.33 8.42
C ASP A 167 -7.53 7.40 9.11
N ALA A 168 -8.02 6.50 9.98
CA ALA A 168 -7.19 5.47 10.60
C ALA A 168 -6.49 4.60 9.54
N LEU A 169 -7.22 4.20 8.49
CA LEU A 169 -6.68 3.40 7.39
C LEU A 169 -5.61 4.15 6.59
N ILE A 170 -5.81 5.45 6.33
CA ILE A 170 -4.84 6.31 5.64
C ILE A 170 -3.58 6.44 6.50
N SER A 171 -3.74 6.71 7.80
CA SER A 171 -2.65 6.88 8.75
C SER A 171 -1.76 5.63 8.86
N ILE A 172 -2.35 4.44 9.02
CA ILE A 172 -1.56 3.19 9.08
C ILE A 172 -0.89 2.87 7.76
N LYS A 173 -1.55 3.11 6.61
CA LYS A 173 -0.97 2.87 5.28
C LYS A 173 0.24 3.78 5.03
N ALA A 174 0.12 5.06 5.37
CA ALA A 174 1.19 6.02 5.20
C ALA A 174 2.42 5.64 6.05
N ARG A 175 2.21 5.24 7.31
CA ARG A 175 3.30 4.82 8.21
C ARG A 175 3.92 3.49 7.78
N TRP A 176 3.12 2.51 7.38
CA TRP A 176 3.63 1.23 6.88
C TRP A 176 4.44 1.40 5.60
N LYS A 177 4.02 2.28 4.67
CA LYS A 177 4.75 2.54 3.43
C LYS A 177 6.21 2.97 3.66
N ILE A 178 6.48 3.73 4.71
CA ILE A 178 7.85 4.14 5.08
C ILE A 178 8.68 2.93 5.51
N VAL A 179 8.08 2.03 6.31
CA VAL A 179 8.70 0.78 6.75
C VAL A 179 8.98 -0.12 5.54
N ASP A 180 7.98 -0.35 4.67
CA ASP A 180 8.10 -1.22 3.50
C ASP A 180 9.17 -0.70 2.53
N ASN A 181 9.21 0.60 2.24
CA ASN A 181 10.22 1.20 1.37
C ASN A 181 11.66 0.96 1.87
N LEU A 182 11.92 1.23 3.15
CA LEU A 182 13.26 1.05 3.70
C LEU A 182 13.62 -0.44 3.84
N HIS A 183 12.64 -1.31 4.02
CA HIS A 183 12.85 -2.75 4.01
C HIS A 183 13.38 -3.23 2.65
N TRP A 184 12.82 -2.74 1.53
CA TRP A 184 13.34 -3.07 0.20
C TRP A 184 14.79 -2.61 -0.03
N GLU A 185 15.14 -1.41 0.46
CA GLU A 185 16.51 -0.92 0.38
C GLU A 185 17.48 -1.73 1.24
N LEU A 186 17.00 -2.23 2.39
CA LEU A 186 17.75 -3.10 3.29
C LEU A 186 17.90 -4.51 2.70
N ASP A 187 16.84 -5.09 2.14
CA ASP A 187 16.86 -6.44 1.55
C ASP A 187 17.85 -6.51 0.37
N GLY A 188 17.86 -5.51 -0.51
CA GLY A 188 18.84 -5.43 -1.60
C GLY A 188 20.30 -5.29 -1.15
N GLN A 189 20.56 -4.94 0.11
CA GLN A 189 21.92 -4.81 0.67
C GLN A 189 22.29 -5.97 1.60
N LEU A 190 21.34 -6.45 2.40
CA LEU A 190 21.51 -7.53 3.37
C LEU A 190 21.36 -8.90 2.74
N MET A 191 20.61 -9.03 1.64
CA MET A 191 20.38 -10.29 0.93
C MET A 191 19.93 -11.41 1.90
N GLY A 192 19.02 -11.08 2.83
CA GLY A 192 18.52 -12.02 3.85
C GLY A 192 19.50 -12.43 4.95
N SER A 193 20.68 -11.79 5.07
CA SER A 193 21.71 -12.16 6.07
C SER A 193 21.33 -11.86 7.53
N ASN A 194 20.32 -11.02 7.78
CA ASN A 194 19.90 -10.64 9.13
C ASN A 194 18.52 -11.23 9.48
N THR A 195 18.52 -12.43 10.04
CA THR A 195 17.28 -13.17 10.37
C THR A 195 16.45 -12.48 11.46
N GLU A 196 17.08 -11.89 12.48
CA GLU A 196 16.38 -11.19 13.58
C GLU A 196 15.56 -10.00 13.06
N TYR A 197 16.15 -9.24 12.12
CA TYR A 197 15.48 -8.15 11.45
C TYR A 197 14.26 -8.65 10.64
N GLU A 198 14.42 -9.72 9.87
CA GLU A 198 13.36 -10.30 9.03
C GLU A 198 12.18 -10.82 9.86
N GLU A 199 12.46 -11.48 10.98
CA GLU A 199 11.43 -11.91 11.93
C GLU A 199 10.67 -10.72 12.51
N THR A 200 11.40 -9.66 12.86
CA THR A 200 10.82 -8.41 13.36
C THR A 200 9.92 -7.76 12.30
N PHE A 201 10.41 -7.61 11.06
CA PHE A 201 9.62 -7.06 9.96
C PHE A 201 8.34 -7.87 9.73
N THR A 202 8.46 -9.20 9.67
CA THR A 202 7.32 -10.12 9.51
C THR A 202 6.30 -9.95 10.63
N GLN A 203 6.75 -9.76 11.89
CA GLN A 203 5.85 -9.53 13.02
C GLN A 203 5.04 -8.23 12.83
N TYR A 204 5.70 -7.14 12.45
CA TYR A 204 5.01 -5.86 12.22
C TYR A 204 4.10 -5.91 10.98
N GLU A 205 4.48 -6.64 9.94
CA GLU A 205 3.65 -6.86 8.75
C GLU A 205 2.36 -7.60 9.09
N ARG A 206 2.42 -8.61 9.97
CA ARG A 206 1.21 -9.28 10.48
C ARG A 206 0.31 -8.30 11.22
N LYS A 207 0.86 -7.52 12.16
CA LYS A 207 0.09 -6.49 12.90
C LYS A 207 -0.57 -5.49 11.96
N TYR A 208 0.14 -5.01 10.94
CA TYR A 208 -0.40 -4.12 9.91
C TYR A 208 -1.57 -4.76 9.15
N ASN A 209 -1.42 -6.01 8.74
CA ASN A 209 -2.46 -6.72 7.99
C ASN A 209 -3.70 -6.99 8.85
N ASP A 210 -3.51 -7.33 10.12
CA ASP A 210 -4.60 -7.64 11.04
C ASP A 210 -5.45 -6.40 11.34
N ILE A 211 -4.82 -5.27 11.68
CA ILE A 211 -5.55 -4.03 11.93
C ILE A 211 -6.17 -3.46 10.65
N LYS A 212 -5.49 -3.55 9.49
CA LYS A 212 -6.06 -3.19 8.18
C LYS A 212 -7.34 -3.99 7.91
N LYS A 213 -7.34 -5.30 8.18
CA LYS A 213 -8.53 -6.16 8.02
C LYS A 213 -9.63 -5.77 9.01
N ALA A 214 -9.30 -5.56 10.28
CA ALA A 214 -10.25 -5.17 11.31
C ALA A 214 -10.98 -3.86 10.95
N ILE A 215 -10.23 -2.82 10.56
CA ILE A 215 -10.78 -1.53 10.12
C ILE A 215 -11.69 -1.70 8.90
N ASN A 216 -11.24 -2.44 7.87
CA ASN A 216 -12.06 -2.65 6.68
C ASN A 216 -13.36 -3.40 6.99
N ASN A 217 -13.32 -4.44 7.85
CA ASN A 217 -14.53 -5.17 8.22
C ASN A 217 -15.56 -4.26 8.91
N LYS A 218 -15.13 -3.38 9.82
CA LYS A 218 -16.01 -2.41 10.49
C LYS A 218 -16.52 -1.35 9.53
N LEU A 219 -15.67 -0.81 8.68
CA LEU A 219 -16.04 0.16 7.65
C LEU A 219 -17.15 -0.39 6.73
N TRP A 220 -17.06 -1.66 6.34
CA TRP A 220 -18.10 -2.33 5.56
C TRP A 220 -19.41 -2.45 6.35
N SER A 221 -19.34 -2.79 7.64
CA SER A 221 -20.52 -2.84 8.52
C SER A 221 -21.20 -1.47 8.64
N VAL A 222 -20.44 -0.39 8.78
CA VAL A 222 -20.98 0.98 8.85
C VAL A 222 -21.63 1.37 7.52
N ALA A 223 -20.97 1.11 6.39
CA ALA A 223 -21.53 1.39 5.07
C ALA A 223 -22.82 0.60 4.79
N HIS A 224 -22.93 -0.64 5.29
CA HIS A 224 -24.16 -1.41 5.23
C HIS A 224 -25.27 -0.81 6.11
N ARG A 225 -24.94 -0.41 7.35
CA ARG A 225 -25.90 0.26 8.26
C ARG A 225 -26.46 1.54 7.63
N GLU A 226 -25.60 2.37 7.03
CA GLU A 226 -26.02 3.61 6.35
C GLU A 226 -26.95 3.36 5.17
N LYS A 227 -26.73 2.26 4.41
CA LYS A 227 -27.59 1.88 3.28
C LYS A 227 -28.91 1.22 3.70
N SER A 228 -28.90 0.48 4.82
CA SER A 228 -30.06 -0.28 5.30
C SER A 228 -30.94 0.50 6.28
N THR A 229 -30.47 1.64 6.81
CA THR A 229 -31.28 2.52 7.65
C THR A 229 -32.07 3.47 6.76
N PRO A 230 -33.42 3.42 6.75
CA PRO A 230 -34.22 4.40 6.04
C PRO A 230 -33.90 5.79 6.58
N GLN A 231 -33.47 6.70 5.72
CA GLN A 231 -33.30 8.10 6.09
C GLN A 231 -34.69 8.67 6.44
N LEU A 232 -35.02 8.68 7.73
CA LEU A 232 -36.16 9.41 8.28
C LEU A 232 -35.83 10.91 8.21
N LEU A 233 -35.91 11.52 7.02
CA LEU A 233 -36.04 12.98 6.82
C LEU A 233 -36.06 13.33 5.32
N HIS A 234 -37.22 13.14 4.68
CA HIS A 234 -37.87 14.21 3.92
C HIS A 234 -39.33 13.81 3.66
N LEU A 235 -40.15 13.75 4.72
CA LEU A 235 -41.57 14.02 4.53
C LEU A 235 -41.68 15.53 4.27
N ALA A 236 -41.43 15.92 3.02
CA ALA A 236 -41.94 17.20 2.54
C ALA A 236 -43.44 17.24 2.87
N PRO A 237 -43.98 18.35 3.41
CA PRO A 237 -45.42 18.49 3.47
C PRO A 237 -45.91 18.42 2.03
N THR A 238 -46.50 17.28 1.65
CA THR A 238 -47.15 17.09 0.36
C THR A 238 -48.03 18.31 0.09
N GLN A 239 -47.95 18.90 -1.10
CA GLN A 239 -48.74 20.07 -1.50
C GLN A 239 -50.24 19.92 -1.21
N ALA A 240 -50.74 18.68 -1.07
CA ALA A 240 -52.07 18.34 -0.58
C ALA A 240 -52.41 18.90 0.82
N ALA A 241 -51.46 18.92 1.76
CA ALA A 241 -51.66 19.46 3.10
C ALA A 241 -51.72 21.00 3.10
N LEU A 242 -50.90 21.66 2.26
CA LEU A 242 -50.95 23.11 2.05
C LEU A 242 -52.24 23.54 1.34
N GLN A 243 -52.75 22.75 0.39
CA GLN A 243 -54.05 23.02 -0.25
C GLN A 243 -55.24 22.83 0.70
N GLN A 244 -55.21 21.86 1.62
CA GLN A 244 -56.28 21.71 2.62
C GLN A 244 -56.32 22.85 3.65
N VAL A 245 -55.16 23.37 4.06
CA VAL A 245 -55.11 24.53 4.98
C VAL A 245 -55.58 25.81 4.28
N GLN A 246 -55.22 26.01 3.01
CA GLN A 246 -55.71 27.15 2.21
C GLN A 246 -57.21 27.04 1.85
N ALA A 247 -57.74 25.82 1.69
CA ALA A 247 -59.18 25.59 1.48
C ALA A 247 -60.00 25.89 2.74
N ARG A 248 -59.48 25.56 3.94
CA ARG A 248 -60.14 25.89 5.22
C ARG A 248 -60.14 27.40 5.51
N GLN A 249 -59.11 28.14 5.12
CA GLN A 249 -59.10 29.61 5.29
C GLN A 249 -60.07 30.34 4.33
N LYS A 250 -60.41 29.74 3.18
CA LYS A 250 -61.38 30.35 2.24
C LYS A 250 -62.85 30.13 2.63
N GLN A 251 -63.16 29.16 3.49
CA GLN A 251 -64.53 28.89 3.93
C GLN A 251 -64.92 29.58 5.26
N GLY A 252 -64.01 30.34 5.88
CA GLY A 252 -64.26 31.07 7.13
C GLY A 252 -64.77 32.51 6.98
N LYS A 253 -65.03 33.01 5.76
CA LYS A 253 -65.60 34.36 5.56
C LYS A 253 -67.13 34.28 5.44
N CYS A 254 -67.78 33.89 6.53
CA CYS A 254 -69.23 34.13 6.69
C CYS A 254 -69.46 35.56 7.15
N THR A 255 -70.07 36.30 6.22
CA THR A 255 -70.76 37.58 6.28
C THR A 255 -71.40 37.94 7.63
N TRP A 256 -71.10 39.15 8.11
CA TRP A 256 -71.94 39.88 9.06
C TRP A 256 -73.15 40.50 8.34
N PRO A 257 -74.40 40.34 8.81
CA PRO A 257 -75.53 41.08 8.27
C PRO A 257 -75.59 42.48 8.92
N SER A 258 -75.32 43.50 8.11
CA SER A 258 -75.61 44.90 8.42
C SER A 258 -77.09 45.18 8.13
N LYS A 259 -77.93 45.35 9.16
CA LYS A 259 -79.28 45.91 9.02
C LYS A 259 -79.24 47.41 9.30
N LYS A 260 -79.39 48.22 8.25
CA LYS A 260 -79.80 49.62 8.34
C LYS A 260 -81.30 49.74 8.10
N ASN A 261 -81.89 50.65 8.87
CA ASN A 261 -83.30 51.00 8.97
C ASN A 261 -83.89 51.72 7.75
N GLY A 262 -85.22 51.65 7.63
CA GLY A 262 -86.10 52.59 6.93
C GLY A 262 -87.00 51.89 5.90
N THR A 263 -88.31 52.14 5.75
CA THR A 263 -89.23 53.18 6.25
C THR A 263 -90.68 52.84 5.82
N LYS A 264 -91.70 53.23 6.63
CA LYS A 264 -93.17 53.41 6.34
C LYS A 264 -93.96 52.13 5.97
N TYR A 265 -95.25 51.94 6.27
CA TYR A 265 -96.47 52.75 6.46
C TYR A 265 -97.35 52.01 7.52
N TYR A 266 -98.33 52.51 8.26
CA TYR A 266 -99.40 53.52 8.14
C TYR A 266 -99.78 53.98 9.56
#